data_AF-A0A1N6ESW3-F1
#
_entry.id   AF-A0A1N6ESW3-F1
#
_cell.length_a   1.000
_cell.length_b   1.000
_cell.length_c   1.000
_cell.angle_alpha   90.00
_cell.angle_beta   90.00
_cell.angle_gamma   90.00
#
_symmetry.space_group_name_H-M   'P 1'
#
loop_
_entity.id
_entity.type
_entity.pdbx_description
1 polymer ?
#
loop_
_entity_poly.entity_id
_entity_poly.type
_entity_poly.pdbx_seq_one_letter_code
_entity_poly.pdbx_strand_id
1 'polypeptide(L)'
;MKTGVAIVGASGYASRELIRILLNHPGAEIRVATSRQDESPRVDALHPSLAGRIDLACEPFDADRLAERARVAFLALPHTASMAVVASLRERDVRVIDLSADYRLTDAQVYADWYGHPHTDSAGLKEAVYGLPELYRASIPPAGLIANPGCYTSTSILALAPLIRENLVERTGIVIDAKSGVSGAGRSPKLSTHYPNATRVFPPTASASTATHPRSTRSSAMSAAPRVIRSKSSSPRTWSRWIAVSSPRSTRPPEGQSSSTTCSTSIGRSTSKARSSGS
;
A
#
# COMPACT_ATOMS: atom_id res chain seq x y z
N MET A 1 16.39 -14.01 20.36
CA MET A 1 15.78 -12.80 20.93
C MET A 1 14.79 -12.23 19.92
N LYS A 2 13.60 -11.80 20.33
CA LYS A 2 12.62 -11.16 19.40
C LYS A 2 12.98 -9.69 19.19
N THR A 3 12.76 -9.18 17.99
CA THR A 3 12.92 -7.75 17.68
C THR A 3 11.71 -6.98 18.23
N GLY A 4 11.97 -5.96 19.05
CA GLY A 4 10.95 -5.06 19.56
C GLY A 4 10.39 -4.15 18.44
N VAL A 5 9.07 -4.13 18.30
CA VAL A 5 8.34 -3.41 17.26
C VAL A 5 7.39 -2.38 17.87
N ALA A 6 7.36 -1.20 17.28
CA ALA A 6 6.40 -0.15 17.55
C ALA A 6 5.39 0.00 16.40
N ILE A 7 4.14 0.32 16.73
CA ILE A 7 3.07 0.58 15.78
C ILE A 7 2.54 1.99 16.03
N VAL A 8 2.87 2.91 15.15
CA VAL A 8 2.44 4.30 15.24
C VAL A 8 1.15 4.47 14.43
N GLY A 9 0.04 4.80 15.09
CA GLY A 9 -1.29 4.83 14.45
C GLY A 9 -2.03 3.49 14.53
N ALA A 10 -2.18 2.96 15.74
CA ALA A 10 -2.73 1.63 16.00
C ALA A 10 -4.24 1.48 15.71
N SER A 11 -5.00 2.55 15.51
CA SER A 11 -6.47 2.51 15.38
C SER A 11 -6.99 2.17 13.97
N GLY A 12 -6.16 2.20 12.94
CA GLY A 12 -6.55 1.94 11.56
C GLY A 12 -6.75 0.46 11.20
N TYR A 13 -7.35 0.20 10.02
CA TYR A 13 -7.46 -1.18 9.49
C TYR A 13 -6.10 -1.76 9.08
N ALA A 14 -5.18 -0.93 8.59
CA ALA A 14 -3.84 -1.38 8.21
C ALA A 14 -3.05 -1.85 9.44
N SER A 15 -3.10 -1.10 10.54
CA SER A 15 -2.48 -1.48 11.81
C SER A 15 -3.14 -2.72 12.42
N ARG A 16 -4.47 -2.89 12.31
CA ARG A 16 -5.13 -4.14 12.72
C ARG A 16 -4.53 -5.38 12.06
N GLU A 17 -4.40 -5.36 10.73
CA GLU A 17 -3.83 -6.50 10.00
C GLU A 17 -2.35 -6.69 10.29
N LEU A 18 -1.60 -5.60 10.45
CA LEU A 18 -0.20 -5.65 10.87
C LEU A 18 -0.06 -6.32 12.25
N ILE A 19 -0.87 -5.92 13.24
CA ILE A 19 -0.87 -6.53 14.57
C ILE A 19 -1.18 -8.03 14.45
N ARG A 20 -2.20 -8.41 13.68
CA ARG A 20 -2.56 -9.81 13.45
C ARG A 20 -1.41 -10.62 12.85
N ILE A 21 -0.62 -10.04 11.94
CA ILE A 21 0.56 -10.68 11.34
C ILE A 21 1.67 -10.81 12.39
N LEU A 22 2.00 -9.72 13.09
CA LEU A 22 3.09 -9.67 14.07
C LEU A 22 2.85 -10.58 15.28
N LEU A 23 1.60 -10.73 15.74
CA LEU A 23 1.25 -11.66 16.81
C LEU A 23 1.57 -13.13 16.48
N ASN A 24 1.69 -13.47 15.20
CA ASN A 24 2.07 -14.81 14.75
C ASN A 24 3.53 -14.87 14.26
N HIS A 25 4.31 -13.78 14.36
CA HIS A 25 5.66 -13.72 13.82
C HIS A 25 6.69 -14.17 14.88
N PRO A 26 7.49 -15.22 14.63
CA PRO A 26 8.36 -15.81 15.66
C PRO A 26 9.50 -14.87 16.08
N GLY A 27 9.94 -13.98 15.19
CA GLY A 27 11.05 -13.05 15.42
C GLY A 27 10.66 -11.63 15.84
N ALA A 28 9.37 -11.34 16.04
CA ALA A 28 8.91 -9.98 16.35
C ALA A 28 8.05 -9.95 17.62
N GLU A 29 8.12 -8.84 18.34
CA GLU A 29 7.34 -8.60 19.55
C GLU A 29 6.81 -7.16 19.52
N ILE A 30 5.50 -7.00 19.59
CA ILE A 30 4.88 -5.67 19.66
C ILE A 30 5.07 -5.14 21.08
N ARG A 31 5.78 -4.01 21.21
CA ARG A 31 6.09 -3.40 22.51
C ARG A 31 5.47 -2.03 22.70
N VAL A 32 5.17 -1.34 21.60
CA VAL A 32 4.60 0.01 21.62
C VAL A 32 3.48 0.09 20.60
N ALA A 33 2.35 0.65 21.00
CA ALA A 33 1.26 1.04 20.11
C ALA A 33 0.89 2.48 20.43
N THR A 34 0.80 3.34 19.43
CA THR A 34 0.39 4.74 19.64
C THR A 34 -0.93 5.05 18.96
N SER A 35 -1.68 5.96 19.58
CA SER A 35 -2.92 6.50 19.01
C SER A 35 -2.99 8.00 19.31
N ARG A 36 -3.72 8.74 18.48
CA ARG A 36 -4.04 10.17 18.72
C ARG A 36 -5.33 10.34 19.53
N GLN A 37 -5.90 9.25 20.04
CA GLN A 37 -7.12 9.29 20.84
C GLN A 37 -6.74 9.55 22.29
N ASP A 38 -7.42 10.49 22.93
CA ASP A 38 -7.06 11.02 24.25
C ASP A 38 -7.12 9.96 25.37
N GLU A 39 -7.94 8.93 25.19
CA GLU A 39 -8.23 7.93 26.23
C GLU A 39 -7.21 6.79 26.33
N SER A 40 -6.13 6.80 25.54
CA SER A 40 -5.11 5.72 25.56
C SER A 40 -5.72 4.30 25.50
N PRO A 41 -6.62 4.03 24.53
CA PRO A 41 -7.44 2.82 24.55
C PRO A 41 -6.61 1.55 24.37
N ARG A 42 -7.09 0.45 24.95
CA ARG A 42 -6.52 -0.87 24.70
C ARG A 42 -6.61 -1.26 23.23
N VAL A 43 -5.59 -1.93 22.71
CA VAL A 43 -5.54 -2.36 21.31
C VAL A 43 -6.67 -3.35 20.98
N ASP A 44 -7.02 -4.24 21.91
CA ASP A 44 -8.13 -5.18 21.76
C ASP A 44 -9.52 -4.50 21.80
N ALA A 45 -9.67 -3.39 22.54
CA ALA A 45 -10.86 -2.54 22.49
C ALA A 45 -10.99 -1.81 21.15
N LEU A 46 -9.88 -1.33 20.58
CA LEU A 46 -9.87 -0.73 19.24
C LEU A 46 -10.22 -1.74 18.15
N HIS A 47 -9.81 -3.00 18.32
CA HIS A 47 -9.96 -4.08 17.35
C HIS A 47 -10.48 -5.35 18.04
N PRO A 48 -11.81 -5.48 18.22
CA PRO A 48 -12.39 -6.61 18.95
C PRO A 48 -12.01 -8.00 18.43
N SER A 49 -11.64 -8.11 17.14
CA SER A 49 -11.10 -9.34 16.55
C SER A 49 -9.76 -9.80 17.14
N LEU A 50 -9.11 -8.98 17.96
CA LEU A 50 -7.84 -9.25 18.63
C LEU A 50 -8.01 -9.47 20.15
N ALA A 51 -9.24 -9.54 20.65
CA ALA A 51 -9.53 -9.78 22.06
C ALA A 51 -8.84 -11.04 22.58
N GLY A 52 -8.20 -10.93 23.74
CA GLY A 52 -7.45 -12.02 24.38
C GLY A 52 -6.15 -12.41 23.68
N ARG A 53 -5.74 -11.68 22.63
CA ARG A 53 -4.51 -11.99 21.88
C ARG A 53 -3.38 -10.98 22.09
N ILE A 54 -3.71 -9.81 22.62
CA ILE A 54 -2.74 -8.75 22.89
C ILE A 54 -3.19 -7.96 24.12
N ASP A 55 -2.28 -7.80 25.07
CA ASP A 55 -2.49 -7.00 26.27
C ASP A 55 -1.62 -5.75 26.20
N LEU A 56 -2.04 -4.78 25.38
CA LEU A 56 -1.29 -3.55 25.13
C LEU A 56 -2.25 -2.37 25.04
N ALA A 57 -1.95 -1.31 25.79
CA ALA A 57 -2.64 -0.02 25.69
C ALA A 57 -1.94 0.88 24.67
N CYS A 58 -2.72 1.71 23.99
CA CYS A 58 -2.14 2.77 23.18
C CYS A 58 -1.61 3.87 24.10
N GLU A 59 -0.51 4.51 23.69
CA GLU A 59 0.06 5.67 24.38
C GLU A 59 0.28 6.84 23.41
N PRO A 60 0.45 8.07 23.90
CA PRO A 60 0.91 9.18 23.08
C PRO A 60 2.24 8.88 22.41
N PHE A 61 2.45 9.42 21.21
CA PHE A 61 3.73 9.26 20.52
C PHE A 61 4.83 10.05 21.22
N ASP A 62 5.91 9.36 21.57
CA ASP A 62 7.15 9.91 22.11
C ASP A 62 8.30 9.13 21.47
N ALA A 63 9.18 9.82 20.74
CA ALA A 63 10.24 9.18 19.96
C ALA A 63 11.31 8.54 20.85
N ASP A 64 11.64 9.16 21.99
CA ASP A 64 12.65 8.68 22.92
C ASP A 64 12.17 7.40 23.62
N ARG A 65 10.98 7.45 24.23
CA ARG A 65 10.36 6.30 24.90
C ARG A 65 10.09 5.13 23.95
N LEU A 66 9.84 5.42 22.68
CA LEU A 66 9.66 4.39 21.66
C LEU A 66 11.00 3.72 21.34
N ALA A 67 12.06 4.51 21.11
CA ALA A 67 13.39 4.01 20.76
C ALA A 67 14.03 3.15 21.87
N GLU A 68 13.71 3.41 23.13
CA GLU A 68 14.12 2.58 24.28
C GLU A 68 13.56 1.15 24.21
N ARG A 69 12.34 0.99 23.66
CA ARG A 69 11.60 -0.29 23.70
C ARG A 69 11.61 -1.03 22.36
N ALA A 70 11.72 -0.33 21.24
CA ALA A 70 11.58 -0.88 19.90
C ALA A 70 12.67 -0.40 18.94
N ARG A 71 13.12 -1.30 18.06
CA ARG A 71 14.12 -1.01 17.02
C ARG A 71 13.52 -0.88 15.62
N VAL A 72 12.25 -1.28 15.47
CA VAL A 72 11.48 -1.17 14.23
C VAL A 72 10.17 -0.47 14.52
N ALA A 73 9.81 0.53 13.72
CA ALA A 73 8.54 1.23 13.79
C ALA A 73 7.75 1.10 12.48
N PHE A 74 6.49 0.67 12.58
CA PHE A 74 5.54 0.73 11.49
C PHE A 74 4.68 1.98 11.63
N LEU A 75 4.65 2.83 10.60
CA LEU A 75 3.81 4.03 10.59
C LEU A 75 2.54 3.76 9.79
N ALA A 76 1.41 3.66 10.49
CA ALA A 76 0.06 3.54 9.91
C ALA A 76 -0.69 4.87 10.04
N LEU A 77 0.00 5.96 9.71
CA LEU A 77 -0.49 7.32 9.85
C LEU A 77 -1.21 7.80 8.59
N PRO A 78 -2.10 8.79 8.70
CA PRO A 78 -2.57 9.51 7.52
C PRO A 78 -1.40 10.10 6.75
N HIS A 79 -1.60 10.24 5.44
CA HIS A 79 -0.69 10.99 4.59
C HIS A 79 -0.34 12.36 5.19
N THR A 80 0.89 12.79 4.98
CA THR A 80 1.54 14.01 5.51
C THR A 80 2.03 13.92 6.95
N ALA A 81 1.39 13.11 7.79
CA ALA A 81 1.75 12.99 9.19
C ALA A 81 3.01 12.13 9.42
N SER A 82 3.39 11.27 8.46
CA SER A 82 4.56 10.39 8.62
C SER A 82 5.87 11.18 8.54
N MET A 83 5.96 12.25 7.74
CA MET A 83 7.22 12.99 7.54
C MET A 83 7.90 13.43 8.84
N ALA A 84 7.15 14.05 9.77
CA ALA A 84 7.71 14.49 11.06
C ALA A 84 8.10 13.32 11.96
N VAL A 85 7.32 12.23 11.94
CA VAL A 85 7.56 11.04 12.76
C VAL A 85 8.77 10.26 12.26
N VAL A 86 8.93 10.12 10.94
CA VAL A 86 10.09 9.45 10.33
C VAL A 86 11.38 10.16 10.75
N ALA A 87 11.45 11.49 10.59
CA ALA A 87 12.65 12.26 10.96
C ALA A 87 13.08 11.99 12.42
N SER A 88 12.15 12.15 13.37
CA SER A 88 12.45 11.94 14.80
C SER A 88 12.89 10.52 15.17
N LEU A 89 12.34 9.49 14.51
CA LEU A 89 12.71 8.10 14.76
C LEU A 89 14.06 7.73 14.15
N ARG A 90 14.38 8.28 12.99
CA ARG A 90 15.65 8.02 12.30
C ARG A 90 16.85 8.58 13.03
N GLU A 91 16.70 9.74 13.68
CA GLU A 91 17.72 10.32 14.58
C GLU A 91 18.09 9.37 15.74
N ARG A 92 17.21 8.41 16.07
CA ARG A 92 17.36 7.45 17.16
C ARG A 92 17.69 6.03 16.67
N ASP A 93 18.13 5.90 15.43
CA ASP A 93 18.49 4.61 14.80
C ASP A 93 17.34 3.58 14.83
N VAL A 94 16.10 4.05 14.77
CA VAL A 94 14.92 3.18 14.61
C VAL A 94 14.68 2.95 13.13
N ARG A 95 14.60 1.68 12.72
CA ARG A 95 14.21 1.33 11.35
C ARG A 95 12.73 1.61 11.14
N VAL A 96 12.39 2.37 10.10
CA VAL A 96 11.02 2.79 9.85
C VAL A 96 10.42 2.12 8.62
N ILE A 97 9.19 1.63 8.75
CA ILE A 97 8.38 1.08 7.66
C ILE A 97 7.11 1.93 7.59
N ASP A 98 7.06 2.85 6.62
CA ASP A 98 5.94 3.76 6.44
C ASP A 98 4.88 3.17 5.51
N LEU A 99 3.65 2.99 6.01
CA LEU A 99 2.50 2.51 5.23
C LEU A 99 1.76 3.64 4.50
N SER A 100 2.11 4.90 4.81
CA SER A 100 1.59 6.07 4.13
C SER A 100 2.16 6.21 2.70
N ALA A 101 1.84 7.32 2.03
CA ALA A 101 2.36 7.61 0.71
C ALA A 101 3.59 8.53 0.73
N ASP A 102 3.97 9.06 1.89
CA ASP A 102 4.89 10.19 2.06
C ASP A 102 6.24 9.92 1.37
N TYR A 103 6.80 8.73 1.59
CA TYR A 103 8.12 8.36 1.07
C TYR A 103 8.10 7.46 -0.19
N ARG A 104 6.96 7.32 -0.87
CA ARG A 104 6.83 6.42 -2.03
C ARG A 104 7.45 6.97 -3.32
N LEU A 105 7.67 8.28 -3.39
CA LEU A 105 8.23 8.96 -4.55
C LEU A 105 9.64 9.42 -4.20
N THR A 106 10.57 9.38 -5.15
CA THR A 106 11.95 9.84 -4.92
C THR A 106 12.16 11.32 -5.24
N ASP A 107 11.22 11.91 -5.97
CA ASP A 107 11.31 13.27 -6.48
C ASP A 107 10.32 14.16 -5.72
N ALA A 108 10.85 15.19 -5.06
CA ALA A 108 10.06 16.10 -4.23
C ALA A 108 9.10 16.97 -5.06
N GLN A 109 9.44 17.29 -6.31
CA GLN A 109 8.55 18.04 -7.19
C GLN A 109 7.39 17.15 -7.64
N VAL A 110 7.68 15.92 -8.07
CA VAL A 110 6.63 14.95 -8.42
C VAL A 110 5.73 14.68 -7.21
N TYR A 111 6.30 14.59 -6.00
CA TYR A 111 5.50 14.52 -4.78
C TYR A 111 4.57 15.71 -4.62
N ALA A 112 5.08 16.93 -4.73
CA ALA A 112 4.29 18.15 -4.59
C ALA A 112 3.16 18.22 -5.62
N ASP A 113 3.44 17.85 -6.88
CA ASP A 113 2.45 17.83 -7.96
C ASP A 113 1.31 16.85 -7.68
N TRP A 114 1.62 15.70 -7.06
CA TRP A 114 0.65 14.64 -6.79
C TRP A 114 -0.17 14.84 -5.52
N TYR A 115 0.46 15.43 -4.50
CA TYR A 115 -0.11 15.50 -3.15
C TYR A 115 -0.51 16.92 -2.73
N GLY A 116 -0.20 17.92 -3.55
CA GLY A 116 -0.64 19.31 -3.36
C GLY A 116 0.07 20.05 -2.23
N HIS A 117 1.18 19.53 -1.73
CA HIS A 117 2.03 20.17 -0.73
C HIS A 117 3.47 19.67 -0.85
N PRO A 118 4.47 20.51 -0.49
CA PRO A 118 5.88 20.12 -0.56
C PRO A 118 6.20 19.01 0.44
N HIS A 119 7.12 18.12 0.05
CA HIS A 119 7.70 17.17 0.99
C HIS A 119 8.75 17.87 1.86
N THR A 120 8.67 17.70 3.19
CA THR A 120 9.56 18.42 4.12
C THR A 120 10.89 17.71 4.38
N ASP A 121 10.97 16.40 4.10
CA ASP A 121 12.17 15.59 4.31
C ASP A 121 12.76 15.10 2.97
N SER A 122 13.54 15.97 2.33
CA SER A 122 14.19 15.65 1.05
C SER A 122 15.29 14.58 1.16
N ALA A 123 15.91 14.44 2.34
CA ALA A 123 16.94 13.43 2.57
C ALA A 123 16.32 12.03 2.67
N GLY A 124 15.26 11.89 3.46
CA GLY A 124 14.51 10.64 3.57
C GLY A 124 13.89 10.19 2.24
N LEU A 125 13.41 11.11 1.38
CA LEU A 125 12.93 10.74 0.03
C LEU A 125 14.00 10.04 -0.83
N LYS A 126 15.27 10.43 -0.70
CA LYS A 126 16.37 9.85 -1.47
C LYS A 126 16.82 8.49 -0.92
N GLU A 127 16.66 8.29 0.39
CA GLU A 127 17.13 7.11 1.11
C GLU A 127 16.06 6.03 1.28
N ALA A 128 14.77 6.41 1.17
CA ALA A 128 13.66 5.49 1.26
C ALA A 128 13.72 4.42 0.17
N VAL A 129 13.64 3.16 0.58
CA VAL A 129 13.55 2.03 -0.33
C VAL A 129 12.09 1.62 -0.51
N TYR A 130 11.65 1.47 -1.76
CA TYR A 130 10.31 0.98 -2.07
C TYR A 130 10.15 -0.48 -1.61
N GLY A 131 9.21 -0.72 -0.70
CA GLY A 131 9.02 -2.01 -0.02
C GLY A 131 8.33 -3.09 -0.85
N LEU A 132 8.78 -3.34 -2.08
CA LEU A 132 8.26 -4.39 -2.96
C LEU A 132 9.36 -5.47 -3.18
N PRO A 133 9.38 -6.55 -2.38
CA PRO A 133 10.48 -7.51 -2.37
C PRO A 133 10.77 -8.17 -3.73
N GLU A 134 9.76 -8.39 -4.57
CA GLU A 134 9.93 -9.00 -5.89
C GLU A 134 10.83 -8.17 -6.82
N LEU A 135 10.93 -6.85 -6.59
CA LEU A 135 11.75 -5.94 -7.38
C LEU A 135 12.96 -5.38 -6.61
N TYR A 136 12.84 -5.20 -5.30
CA TYR A 136 13.83 -4.48 -4.49
C TYR A 136 14.43 -5.33 -3.35
N ARG A 137 14.38 -6.67 -3.44
CA ARG A 137 14.85 -7.60 -2.39
C ARG A 137 16.23 -7.25 -1.83
N ALA A 138 17.19 -6.90 -2.70
CA ALA A 138 18.56 -6.62 -2.27
C ALA A 138 18.69 -5.29 -1.50
N SER A 139 17.85 -4.31 -1.83
CA SER A 139 17.89 -2.96 -1.22
C SER A 139 17.16 -2.89 0.12
N ILE A 140 16.22 -3.80 0.40
CA ILE A 140 15.37 -3.77 1.60
C ILE A 140 16.14 -4.10 2.90
N PRO A 141 16.96 -5.16 3.00
CA PRO A 141 17.66 -5.51 4.24
C PRO A 141 18.55 -4.40 4.83
N PRO A 142 19.35 -3.65 4.03
CA PRO A 142 20.18 -2.56 4.57
C PRO A 142 19.39 -1.26 4.80
N ALA A 143 18.15 -1.14 4.33
CA ALA A 143 17.41 0.11 4.41
C ALA A 143 16.99 0.46 5.84
N GLY A 144 17.26 1.71 6.25
CA GLY A 144 16.74 2.31 7.48
C GLY A 144 15.30 2.82 7.34
N LEU A 145 14.88 3.12 6.12
CA LEU A 145 13.54 3.62 5.79
C LEU A 145 12.95 2.84 4.61
N ILE A 146 11.80 2.22 4.85
CA ILE A 146 11.07 1.43 3.86
C ILE A 146 9.73 2.12 3.59
N ALA A 147 9.51 2.53 2.34
CA ALA A 147 8.23 3.05 1.88
C ALA A 147 7.35 1.90 1.42
N ASN A 148 6.38 1.49 2.24
CA ASN A 148 5.53 0.36 1.93
C ASN A 148 4.57 0.70 0.77
N PRO A 149 4.50 -0.13 -0.28
CA PRO A 149 3.70 0.14 -1.47
C PRO A 149 2.20 0.33 -1.19
N GLY A 150 1.53 1.07 -2.07
CA GLY A 150 0.06 1.14 -2.08
C GLY A 150 -0.55 -0.17 -2.58
N CYS A 151 -1.77 -0.49 -2.16
CA CYS A 151 -2.44 -1.73 -2.55
C CYS A 151 -2.67 -1.85 -4.07
N TYR A 152 -3.07 -0.75 -4.71
CA TYR A 152 -3.23 -0.69 -6.17
C TYR A 152 -1.87 -0.73 -6.87
N THR A 153 -0.89 0.06 -6.42
CA THR A 153 0.44 0.08 -7.05
C THR A 153 1.12 -1.27 -6.97
N SER A 154 1.05 -1.97 -5.83
CA SER A 154 1.61 -3.31 -5.67
C SER A 154 1.10 -4.26 -6.74
N THR A 155 -0.23 -4.33 -6.89
CA THR A 155 -0.86 -5.28 -7.79
C THR A 155 -0.60 -4.90 -9.26
N SER A 156 -0.65 -3.60 -9.59
CA SER A 156 -0.35 -3.12 -10.94
C SER A 156 1.10 -3.34 -11.35
N ILE A 157 2.04 -3.05 -10.45
CA ILE A 157 3.47 -3.24 -10.70
C ILE A 157 3.76 -4.72 -10.87
N LEU A 158 3.26 -5.59 -9.99
CA LEU A 158 3.51 -7.04 -10.09
C LEU A 158 2.91 -7.65 -11.37
N ALA A 159 1.73 -7.18 -11.80
CA ALA A 159 1.12 -7.65 -13.05
C ALA A 159 1.91 -7.22 -14.30
N LEU A 160 2.48 -6.00 -14.29
CA LEU A 160 3.15 -5.41 -15.45
C LEU A 160 4.65 -5.67 -15.50
N ALA A 161 5.31 -5.87 -14.35
CA ALA A 161 6.76 -6.01 -14.25
C ALA A 161 7.37 -7.04 -15.22
N PRO A 162 6.87 -8.29 -15.32
CA PRO A 162 7.42 -9.24 -16.28
C PRO A 162 7.20 -8.81 -17.74
N LEU A 163 6.02 -8.27 -18.06
CA LEU A 163 5.70 -7.84 -19.43
C LEU A 163 6.58 -6.67 -19.90
N ILE A 164 6.84 -5.72 -19.00
CA ILE A 164 7.71 -4.57 -19.28
C ILE A 164 9.16 -5.01 -19.39
N ARG A 165 9.62 -5.91 -18.51
CA ARG A 165 11.00 -6.43 -18.50
C ARG A 165 11.34 -7.15 -19.81
N GLU A 166 10.43 -7.97 -20.29
CA GLU A 166 10.57 -8.72 -21.54
C GLU A 166 10.16 -7.90 -22.80
N ASN A 167 9.86 -6.61 -22.63
CA ASN A 167 9.40 -5.70 -23.69
C ASN A 167 8.21 -6.24 -24.52
N LEU A 168 7.27 -6.94 -23.86
CA LEU A 168 6.10 -7.55 -24.50
C LEU A 168 4.90 -6.61 -24.64
N VAL A 169 4.96 -5.43 -24.01
CA VAL A 169 3.93 -4.39 -24.04
C VAL A 169 4.55 -3.02 -24.22
N GLU A 170 3.79 -2.08 -24.80
CA GLU A 170 4.19 -0.68 -24.82
C GLU A 170 4.18 -0.09 -23.41
N ARG A 171 5.20 0.72 -23.11
CA ARG A 171 5.33 1.39 -21.81
C ARG A 171 4.41 2.61 -21.69
N THR A 172 3.86 3.08 -22.81
CA THR A 172 2.93 4.21 -22.90
C THR A 172 1.50 3.71 -23.08
N GLY A 173 0.52 4.50 -22.64
CA GLY A 173 -0.90 4.19 -22.85
C GLY A 173 -1.43 3.02 -22.02
N ILE A 174 -0.71 2.57 -20.99
CA ILE A 174 -1.19 1.52 -20.08
C ILE A 174 -2.40 2.04 -19.28
N VAL A 175 -3.51 1.29 -19.33
CA VAL A 175 -4.73 1.55 -18.56
C VAL A 175 -4.92 0.45 -17.52
N ILE A 176 -5.05 0.85 -16.27
CA ILE A 176 -5.30 -0.06 -15.15
C ILE A 176 -6.72 0.19 -14.67
N ASP A 177 -7.60 -0.81 -14.81
CA ASP A 177 -8.93 -0.78 -14.20
C ASP A 177 -8.97 -1.73 -13.00
N ALA A 178 -8.85 -1.15 -11.82
CA ALA A 178 -8.70 -1.88 -10.57
C ALA A 178 -9.96 -1.83 -9.69
N LYS A 179 -10.36 -3.00 -9.19
CA LYS A 179 -11.50 -3.20 -8.29
C LYS A 179 -11.01 -3.49 -6.87
N SER A 180 -11.56 -2.82 -5.86
CA SER A 180 -11.20 -3.04 -4.45
C SER A 180 -12.41 -3.12 -3.54
N GLY A 181 -12.26 -3.87 -2.43
CA GLY A 181 -13.16 -3.79 -1.29
C GLY A 181 -13.12 -2.42 -0.60
N VAL A 182 -14.17 -2.11 0.18
CA VAL A 182 -14.34 -0.83 0.89
C VAL A 182 -13.29 -0.61 1.99
N SER A 183 -12.70 -1.67 2.54
CA SER A 183 -11.65 -1.56 3.58
C SER A 183 -10.45 -0.73 3.14
N GLY A 184 -10.17 -0.64 1.83
CA GLY A 184 -9.12 0.23 1.29
C GLY A 184 -9.40 1.72 1.44
N ALA A 185 -10.63 2.13 1.78
CA ALA A 185 -11.00 3.52 2.05
C ALA A 185 -10.62 3.99 3.47
N GLY A 186 -10.17 3.06 4.33
CA GLY A 186 -9.85 3.33 5.73
C GLY A 186 -11.04 3.13 6.67
N ARG A 187 -10.80 3.37 7.96
CA ARG A 187 -11.76 3.15 9.06
C ARG A 187 -12.74 4.31 9.25
N SER A 188 -12.34 5.53 8.90
CA SER A 188 -13.15 6.74 9.12
C SER A 188 -14.44 6.70 8.31
N PRO A 189 -15.62 6.92 8.94
CA PRO A 189 -16.89 6.90 8.25
C PRO A 189 -17.01 8.08 7.29
N LYS A 190 -17.52 7.81 6.10
CA LYS A 190 -17.86 8.77 5.04
C LYS A 190 -19.21 8.38 4.44
N LEU A 191 -19.93 9.34 3.87
CA LEU A 191 -21.21 9.07 3.20
C LEU A 191 -21.08 7.97 2.13
N SER A 192 -19.99 7.96 1.37
CA SER A 192 -19.68 6.95 0.35
C SER A 192 -19.30 5.57 0.89
N THR A 193 -18.98 5.48 2.18
CA THR A 193 -18.64 4.22 2.87
C THR A 193 -19.74 3.75 3.81
N HIS A 194 -20.84 4.50 3.91
CA HIS A 194 -22.00 4.10 4.70
C HIS A 194 -22.56 2.79 4.13
N TYR A 195 -22.81 1.79 4.97
CA TYR A 195 -23.14 0.44 4.53
C TYR A 195 -24.28 0.39 3.48
N PRO A 196 -25.42 1.08 3.66
CA PRO A 196 -26.48 1.12 2.65
C PRO A 196 -26.04 1.71 1.31
N ASN A 197 -25.15 2.71 1.31
CA ASN A 197 -24.66 3.39 0.11
C ASN A 197 -23.54 2.62 -0.60
N ALA A 198 -22.80 1.80 0.14
CA ALA A 198 -21.69 1.02 -0.41
C ALA A 198 -22.14 -0.36 -0.90
N THR A 199 -23.15 -0.96 -0.26
CA THR A 199 -23.56 -2.36 -0.50
C THR A 199 -24.20 -2.52 -1.86
N ARG A 200 -23.71 -3.47 -2.67
CA ARG A 200 -24.20 -3.79 -4.02
C ARG A 200 -24.05 -2.66 -5.05
N VAL A 201 -23.23 -1.65 -4.77
CA VAL A 201 -22.92 -0.55 -5.71
C VAL A 201 -21.49 -0.70 -6.23
N PHE A 202 -21.27 -0.34 -7.50
CA PHE A 202 -19.95 -0.26 -8.15
C PHE A 202 -19.65 1.18 -8.62
N PRO A 203 -19.50 2.15 -7.70
CA PRO A 203 -19.24 3.51 -8.12
C PRO A 203 -17.79 3.64 -8.62
N PRO A 204 -17.53 4.37 -9.73
CA PRO A 204 -16.20 4.87 -10.02
C PRO A 204 -15.80 5.83 -8.88
N THR A 205 -14.62 5.62 -8.29
CA THR A 205 -14.23 6.37 -7.08
C THR A 205 -13.05 7.31 -7.30
N ALA A 206 -12.31 7.13 -8.39
CA ALA A 206 -11.32 8.08 -8.90
C ALA A 206 -10.85 7.64 -10.30
N SER A 207 -10.69 8.60 -11.22
CA SER A 207 -9.72 8.47 -12.31
C SER A 207 -8.47 9.22 -11.88
N ALA A 208 -7.36 8.52 -11.72
CA ALA A 208 -6.09 9.15 -11.39
C ALA A 208 -4.99 8.51 -12.22
N SER A 209 -4.06 9.29 -12.77
CA SER A 209 -2.74 8.74 -13.08
C SER A 209 -2.12 8.22 -11.77
N THR A 210 -1.16 7.31 -11.81
CA THR A 210 -0.43 6.93 -10.59
C THR A 210 1.05 7.09 -10.88
N ALA A 211 1.71 7.94 -10.11
CA ALA A 211 3.16 8.07 -10.16
C ALA A 211 3.78 6.69 -9.89
N THR A 212 4.58 6.22 -10.85
CA THR A 212 5.43 5.05 -10.68
C THR A 212 6.83 5.55 -10.35
N HIS A 213 7.53 4.81 -9.48
CA HIS A 213 8.84 5.17 -8.96
C HIS A 213 9.84 5.36 -10.12
N PRO A 214 10.46 6.54 -10.31
CA PRO A 214 11.50 6.70 -11.29
C PRO A 214 12.87 6.53 -10.62
N ARG A 215 13.63 5.44 -10.88
CA ARG A 215 15.10 5.57 -10.88
C ARG A 215 15.94 4.52 -11.62
N SER A 216 16.76 5.09 -12.51
CA SER A 216 18.14 4.84 -12.96
C SER A 216 18.75 3.43 -12.96
N THR A 217 18.73 2.81 -14.14
CA THR A 217 19.95 2.34 -14.84
C THR A 217 19.72 2.48 -16.35
N ARG A 218 20.56 3.28 -17.04
CA ARG A 218 20.69 3.41 -18.51
C ARG A 218 19.46 3.01 -19.36
N SER A 219 18.39 3.80 -19.29
CA SER A 219 17.40 3.89 -20.38
C SER A 219 16.47 5.07 -20.07
N SER A 220 16.66 6.16 -20.80
CA SER A 220 15.76 7.31 -20.84
C SER A 220 14.43 6.90 -21.47
N ALA A 221 13.41 6.52 -20.70
CA ALA A 221 11.99 6.58 -21.07
C ALA A 221 11.05 6.02 -19.99
N MET A 222 10.69 6.85 -19.02
CA MET A 222 9.38 6.79 -18.35
C MET A 222 8.87 8.22 -18.22
N SER A 223 8.17 8.70 -19.25
CA SER A 223 7.53 10.04 -19.25
C SER A 223 6.01 9.98 -19.18
N ALA A 224 5.39 8.80 -19.17
CA ALA A 224 3.94 8.67 -19.11
C ALA A 224 3.51 7.78 -17.94
N ALA A 225 2.87 8.39 -16.94
CA ALA A 225 2.22 7.66 -15.86
C ALA A 225 1.02 6.86 -16.42
N PRO A 226 0.84 5.58 -16.04
CA PRO A 226 -0.32 4.82 -16.46
C PRO A 226 -1.61 5.47 -15.94
N ARG A 227 -2.66 5.47 -16.74
CA ARG A 227 -3.99 5.95 -16.33
C ARG A 227 -4.66 4.86 -15.52
N VAL A 228 -4.96 5.13 -14.25
CA VAL A 228 -5.64 4.19 -13.36
C VAL A 228 -7.10 4.60 -13.17
N ILE A 229 -8.00 3.77 -13.66
CA ILE A 229 -9.44 3.85 -13.41
C ILE A 229 -9.72 2.99 -12.18
N ARG A 230 -10.30 3.58 -11.13
CA ARG A 230 -10.56 2.88 -9.86
C ARG A 230 -12.05 2.73 -9.63
N SER A 231 -12.49 1.49 -9.46
CA SER A 231 -13.84 1.16 -8.98
C SER A 231 -13.76 0.48 -7.62
N LYS A 232 -14.73 0.77 -6.75
CA LYS A 232 -14.87 0.06 -5.47
C LYS A 232 -16.07 -0.85 -5.55
N SER A 233 -15.93 -2.06 -5.03
CA SER A 233 -17.00 -3.02 -4.86
C SER A 233 -17.21 -3.24 -3.38
N SER A 234 -18.47 -3.25 -2.95
CA SER A 234 -18.81 -3.84 -1.67
C SER A 234 -19.87 -4.91 -1.90
N SER A 235 -19.39 -6.14 -2.08
CA SER A 235 -20.20 -7.32 -1.86
C SER A 235 -19.79 -7.90 -0.51
N PRO A 236 -20.75 -8.32 0.34
CA PRO A 236 -20.46 -8.97 1.63
C PRO A 236 -19.66 -10.28 1.48
N ARG A 237 -19.48 -10.77 0.24
CA ARG A 237 -18.69 -11.97 -0.07
C ARG A 237 -17.41 -11.70 -0.88
N THR A 238 -17.10 -10.47 -1.27
CA THR A 238 -15.90 -10.18 -2.07
C THR A 238 -14.75 -9.68 -1.22
N TRP A 239 -14.02 -10.63 -0.64
CA TRP A 239 -12.59 -10.46 -0.35
C TRP A 239 -11.73 -10.52 -1.63
N SER A 240 -12.36 -10.75 -2.78
CA SER A 240 -11.72 -10.93 -4.08
C SER A 240 -11.29 -9.58 -4.66
N ARG A 241 -9.97 -9.33 -4.66
CA ARG A 241 -9.35 -8.22 -5.38
C ARG A 241 -9.13 -8.66 -6.83
N TRP A 242 -9.62 -7.89 -7.79
CA TRP A 242 -9.38 -8.14 -9.21
C TRP A 242 -8.87 -6.86 -9.86
N ILE A 243 -7.81 -6.99 -10.65
CA ILE A 243 -7.32 -5.92 -11.52
C ILE A 243 -7.39 -6.45 -12.95
N ALA A 244 -8.08 -5.72 -13.80
CA ALA A 244 -7.98 -5.89 -15.24
C ALA A 244 -7.00 -4.83 -15.73
N VAL A 245 -5.89 -5.27 -16.30
CA VAL A 245 -4.97 -4.37 -16.99
C VAL A 245 -5.23 -4.52 -18.48
N SER A 246 -5.46 -3.40 -19.15
CA SER A 246 -5.51 -3.34 -20.61
C SER A 246 -4.41 -2.39 -21.10
N SER A 247 -3.68 -2.83 -22.10
CA SER A 247 -2.75 -1.99 -22.84
C SER A 247 -3.11 -2.14 -24.32
N PRO A 248 -3.23 -1.03 -25.08
CA PRO A 248 -3.33 -1.13 -26.52
C PRO A 248 -2.05 -1.78 -27.03
N ARG A 249 -2.18 -2.90 -27.74
CA ARG A 249 -1.07 -3.50 -28.47
C ARG A 249 -1.06 -2.87 -29.85
N SER A 250 -0.07 -2.03 -30.16
CA SER A 250 0.35 -1.92 -31.57
C SER A 250 1.27 -3.10 -31.83
N THR A 251 0.70 -4.23 -32.22
CA THR A 251 1.52 -5.19 -32.97
C THR A 251 1.86 -4.49 -34.27
N ARG A 252 3.13 -4.09 -34.49
CA ARG A 252 3.58 -3.90 -35.87
C ARG A 252 3.31 -5.23 -36.57
N PRO A 253 2.38 -5.28 -37.52
CA PRO A 253 2.22 -6.49 -38.28
C PRO A 253 3.50 -6.67 -39.12
N PRO A 254 3.93 -7.92 -39.41
CA PRO A 254 4.75 -8.12 -40.59
C PRO A 254 3.99 -7.51 -41.78
N GLU A 255 4.71 -6.81 -42.65
CA GLU A 255 4.15 -5.99 -43.74
C GLU A 255 2.89 -6.62 -44.34
N GLY A 256 1.73 -5.97 -44.18
CA GLY A 256 0.52 -6.30 -44.93
C GLY A 256 -0.78 -6.63 -44.17
N GLN A 257 -0.87 -6.62 -42.83
CA GLN A 257 -2.16 -6.89 -42.14
C GLN A 257 -2.44 -6.00 -40.93
N SER A 258 -3.39 -5.07 -41.05
CA SER A 258 -3.89 -4.29 -39.91
C SER A 258 -4.92 -5.08 -39.10
N SER A 259 -4.56 -5.49 -37.88
CA SER A 259 -5.55 -5.80 -36.85
C SER A 259 -5.09 -5.28 -35.50
N SER A 260 -5.90 -4.42 -34.87
CA SER A 260 -5.71 -3.98 -33.50
C SER A 260 -6.28 -5.04 -32.56
N THR A 261 -5.41 -5.74 -31.84
CA THR A 261 -5.84 -6.72 -30.83
C THR A 261 -5.64 -6.13 -29.43
N THR A 262 -6.72 -5.88 -28.71
CA THR A 262 -6.67 -5.51 -27.29
C THR A 262 -6.31 -6.74 -26.47
N CYS A 263 -5.13 -6.75 -25.84
CA CYS A 263 -4.75 -7.83 -24.93
C CYS A 263 -5.26 -7.49 -23.52
N SER A 264 -6.20 -8.29 -23.00
CA SER A 264 -6.69 -8.18 -21.63
C SER A 264 -6.12 -9.32 -20.81
N THR A 265 -5.43 -8.99 -19.71
CA THR A 265 -5.00 -10.00 -18.73
C THR A 265 -5.81 -9.81 -17.46
N SER A 266 -6.53 -10.85 -17.05
CA SER A 266 -7.20 -10.92 -15.75
C SER A 266 -6.44 -11.89 -14.85
N ILE A 267 -6.01 -11.43 -13.68
CA ILE A 267 -5.39 -12.28 -12.67
C ILE A 267 -6.31 -12.30 -11.45
N GLY A 268 -6.81 -13.49 -11.10
CA GLY A 268 -7.44 -13.72 -9.80
C GLY A 268 -7.78 -15.18 -9.56
N ARG A 269 -7.86 -15.53 -8.28
CA ARG A 269 -8.15 -16.88 -7.79
C ARG A 269 -9.67 -17.07 -7.75
N SER A 270 -10.20 -18.04 -8.50
CA SER A 270 -11.58 -18.49 -8.30
C SER A 270 -11.62 -19.43 -7.09
N THR A 271 -12.53 -19.18 -6.16
CA THR A 271 -12.93 -20.20 -5.18
C THR A 271 -14.16 -20.90 -5.75
N SER A 272 -14.03 -22.19 -6.03
CA SER A 272 -15.09 -23.05 -6.53
C SER A 272 -16.29 -23.05 -5.57
N LYS A 273 -17.50 -22.85 -6.12
CA LYS A 273 -18.76 -23.06 -5.40
C LYS A 273 -18.85 -24.53 -4.97
N ALA A 274 -18.87 -24.79 -3.66
CA ALA A 274 -19.50 -26.01 -3.15
C ALA A 274 -21.01 -25.87 -3.41
N ARG A 275 -21.54 -26.72 -4.28
CA ARG A 275 -22.99 -26.89 -4.46
C ARG A 275 -23.54 -27.56 -3.21
N SER A 276 -24.42 -26.88 -2.47
CA SER A 276 -25.34 -27.55 -1.55
C SER A 276 -26.44 -28.17 -2.41
N SER A 277 -26.36 -29.48 -2.66
CA SER A 277 -27.50 -30.29 -3.09
C SER A 277 -28.47 -30.38 -1.92
N GLY A 278 -29.72 -30.02 -2.15
CA GLY A 278 -30.80 -30.21 -1.19
C GLY A 278 -31.18 -31.69 -1.06
N SER A 279 -31.60 -32.03 0.15
CA SER A 279 -32.67 -32.96 0.51
C SER A 279 -33.11 -32.56 1.92
#